data_AF-A0A9W9ND38-F1
#
_entry.id   AF-A0A9W9ND38-F1
#
_cell.length_a   1.000
_cell.length_b   1.000
_cell.length_c   1.000
_cell.angle_alpha   90.00
_cell.angle_beta   90.00
_cell.angle_gamma   90.00
#
_symmetry.space_group_name_H-M   'P 1'
#
loop_
_entity.id
_entity.type
_entity.pdbx_description
1 polymer ?
#
loop_
_entity_poly.entity_id
_entity_poly.type
_entity_poly.pdbx_seq_one_letter_code
_entity_poly.pdbx_strand_id
1 'polypeptide(L)'
;MPPIPYWQLPSLYWVSRVEHPPTWRVIFLVPLGETEIAQFMKKLVDIDKDWPDRPDAEPRRLLEVPWVHDFTPDSSIIAPMFVQGNESPLIFIDEQSKRDDTALLLWCNEEKKDHCTLRVPIKRANLLLSAAAEGKIVLEGEEFQPVGYDVPAIMKEGQQREKETYPIFIIAPMTPEEIERMKSYAEENMVDYSEYTEWFYVADKLESPDMKGLTAWFESPQCDFKEPPFYFMAVDRWSLEIANDEEEITDTWAECIVASDQGAEYVLEGDNGYPYVSWRGGFGYDRNSFEEGTEICMALEQANERFMELFRGAEFVYWKEFQSWADKTPNPRCEGFEFPEGRAYWPSVDWDE
;
A
#
# COMPACT_ATOMS: atom_id res chain seq x y z
N MET A 1 -5.30 -5.68 -19.31
CA MET A 1 -4.36 -5.78 -18.18
C MET A 1 -5.13 -6.46 -17.05
N PRO A 2 -4.53 -7.40 -16.30
CA PRO A 2 -5.19 -7.96 -15.12
C PRO A 2 -5.51 -6.84 -14.12
N PRO A 3 -6.60 -6.95 -13.34
CA PRO A 3 -6.95 -5.98 -12.31
C PRO A 3 -5.85 -5.95 -11.23
N ILE A 4 -5.50 -4.75 -10.76
CA ILE A 4 -4.54 -4.61 -9.65
C ILE A 4 -5.22 -5.09 -8.36
N PRO A 5 -4.62 -6.02 -7.59
CA PRO A 5 -5.15 -6.39 -6.30
C PRO A 5 -5.20 -5.20 -5.36
N TYR A 6 -6.25 -5.09 -4.54
CA TYR A 6 -6.45 -3.89 -3.72
C TYR A 6 -5.36 -3.67 -2.66
N TRP A 7 -4.68 -4.74 -2.23
CA TRP A 7 -3.57 -4.70 -1.28
C TRP A 7 -2.27 -4.11 -1.88
N GLN A 8 -2.18 -3.99 -3.21
CA GLN A 8 -1.08 -3.28 -3.89
C GLN A 8 -1.36 -1.78 -4.07
N LEU A 9 -2.57 -1.32 -3.74
CA LEU A 9 -2.96 0.08 -3.89
C LEU A 9 -2.37 0.94 -2.77
N PRO A 10 -2.18 2.25 -3.01
CA PRO A 10 -1.87 3.18 -1.93
C PRO A 10 -2.90 3.05 -0.81
N SER A 11 -2.43 2.74 0.38
CA SER A 11 -3.20 2.88 1.61
C SER A 11 -3.34 4.37 1.89
N LEU A 12 -4.57 4.86 1.78
CA LEU A 12 -4.94 6.24 2.07
C LEU A 12 -5.32 6.43 3.55
N TYR A 13 -4.91 5.50 4.44
CA TYR A 13 -5.34 5.41 5.84
C TYR A 13 -5.00 6.68 6.66
N TRP A 14 -5.99 7.07 7.47
CA TRP A 14 -6.01 8.02 8.59
C TRP A 14 -4.96 9.14 8.61
N VAL A 15 -5.29 10.25 7.95
CA VAL A 15 -4.66 11.54 8.23
C VAL A 15 -5.72 12.51 8.68
N SER A 16 -5.73 12.72 9.99
CA SER A 16 -6.08 13.96 10.68
C SER A 16 -7.33 14.70 10.17
N ARG A 17 -8.46 14.47 10.85
CA ARG A 17 -9.55 15.45 10.98
C ARG A 17 -9.10 16.77 11.66
N VAL A 18 -7.80 16.97 11.88
CA VAL A 18 -7.21 18.05 12.69
C VAL A 18 -6.52 19.12 11.81
N GLU A 19 -6.20 18.86 10.53
CA GLU A 19 -5.74 19.93 9.64
C GLU A 19 -6.93 20.71 9.09
N HIS A 20 -7.14 21.91 9.62
CA HIS A 20 -8.05 22.89 9.07
C HIS A 20 -7.26 23.95 8.26
N PRO A 21 -7.57 24.15 6.97
CA PRO A 21 -8.53 23.39 6.15
C PRO A 21 -7.96 22.06 5.62
N PRO A 22 -8.81 21.04 5.35
CA PRO A 22 -8.36 19.73 4.88
C PRO A 22 -7.66 19.82 3.52
N THR A 23 -6.50 19.19 3.39
CA THR A 23 -5.74 19.09 2.14
C THR A 23 -6.40 18.11 1.16
N TRP A 24 -6.61 18.49 -0.10
CA TRP A 24 -7.07 17.57 -1.14
C TRP A 24 -5.92 16.71 -1.67
N ARG A 25 -6.18 15.41 -1.82
CA ARG A 25 -5.22 14.48 -2.42
C ARG A 25 -5.45 14.39 -3.93
N VAL A 26 -4.35 14.48 -4.67
CA VAL A 26 -4.30 14.36 -6.13
C VAL A 26 -3.59 13.07 -6.47
N ILE A 27 -4.37 12.05 -6.82
CA ILE A 27 -3.88 10.72 -7.19
C ILE A 27 -3.61 10.71 -8.68
N PHE A 28 -2.34 10.53 -9.04
CA PHE A 28 -1.95 10.29 -10.41
C PHE A 28 -2.18 8.80 -10.70
N LEU A 29 -2.96 8.50 -11.74
CA LEU A 29 -3.19 7.17 -12.29
C LEU A 29 -2.48 7.02 -13.63
N VAL A 30 -1.37 7.75 -13.79
CA VAL A 30 -0.53 7.74 -14.98
C VAL A 30 0.93 7.90 -14.57
N PRO A 31 1.86 7.18 -15.21
CA PRO A 31 3.28 7.40 -15.00
C PRO A 31 3.67 8.75 -15.61
N LEU A 32 4.00 9.71 -14.74
CA LEU A 32 4.39 11.07 -15.12
C LEU A 32 5.76 11.41 -14.54
N GLY A 33 6.56 12.16 -15.30
CA GLY A 33 7.78 12.75 -14.74
C GLY A 33 7.46 13.88 -13.75
N GLU A 34 8.40 14.20 -12.86
CA GLU A 34 8.22 15.28 -11.87
C GLU A 34 7.80 16.62 -12.47
N THR A 35 8.32 16.95 -13.66
CA THR A 35 7.95 18.20 -14.36
C THR A 35 6.50 18.18 -14.83
N GLU A 36 6.00 17.03 -15.28
CA GLU A 36 4.59 16.87 -15.68
C GLU A 36 3.68 16.95 -14.46
N ILE A 37 4.04 16.27 -13.36
CA ILE A 37 3.30 16.33 -12.08
C ILE A 37 3.18 17.79 -11.61
N ALA A 38 4.30 18.52 -11.54
CA ALA A 38 4.30 19.92 -11.13
C ALA A 38 3.42 20.81 -12.04
N GLN A 39 3.35 20.52 -13.34
CA GLN A 39 2.45 21.23 -14.26
C GLN A 39 0.98 20.95 -13.98
N PHE A 40 0.60 19.69 -13.71
CA PHE A 40 -0.76 19.34 -13.32
C PHE A 40 -1.15 20.00 -11.99
N MET A 41 -0.29 19.94 -10.98
CA MET A 41 -0.54 20.56 -9.68
C MET A 41 -0.69 22.08 -9.80
N LYS A 42 0.13 22.74 -10.62
CA LYS A 42 -0.02 24.16 -10.92
C LYS A 42 -1.37 24.47 -11.59
N LYS A 43 -1.82 23.64 -12.52
CA LYS A 43 -3.13 23.81 -13.18
C LYS A 43 -4.30 23.62 -12.21
N LEU A 44 -4.21 22.69 -11.28
CA LEU A 44 -5.23 22.45 -10.26
C LEU A 44 -5.33 23.58 -9.24
N VAL A 45 -4.22 24.29 -9.01
CA VAL A 45 -4.15 25.50 -8.18
C VAL A 45 -4.65 26.75 -8.93
N ASP A 46 -4.38 26.85 -10.24
CA ASP A 46 -4.78 27.98 -11.06
C ASP A 46 -6.30 27.97 -11.31
N ILE A 47 -7.05 28.78 -10.55
CA ILE A 47 -8.51 28.90 -10.71
C ILE A 47 -8.84 29.58 -12.02
N ASP A 48 -9.77 28.98 -12.76
CA ASP A 48 -10.39 29.58 -13.94
C ASP A 48 -11.06 30.93 -13.60
N LYS A 49 -10.39 32.03 -13.92
CA LYS A 49 -10.86 33.41 -13.66
C LYS A 49 -12.05 33.80 -14.53
N ASP A 50 -12.22 33.15 -15.68
CA ASP A 50 -13.27 33.44 -16.65
C ASP A 50 -14.49 32.52 -16.46
N TRP A 51 -14.59 31.80 -15.33
CA TRP A 51 -15.67 30.87 -15.06
C TRP A 51 -16.98 31.61 -14.68
N PRO A 52 -18.00 31.65 -15.57
CA PRO A 52 -19.31 32.19 -15.21
C PRO A 52 -19.96 31.29 -14.15
N ASP A 53 -20.54 31.92 -13.11
CA ASP A 53 -21.16 31.23 -11.97
C ASP A 53 -20.18 30.42 -11.12
N ARG A 54 -18.93 30.90 -11.00
CA ARG A 54 -17.93 30.35 -10.08
C ARG A 54 -18.52 30.22 -8.67
N PRO A 55 -18.47 29.03 -8.03
CA PRO A 55 -18.94 28.87 -6.67
C PRO A 55 -18.10 29.74 -5.72
N ASP A 56 -18.79 30.34 -4.75
CA ASP A 56 -18.16 31.12 -3.69
C ASP A 56 -17.51 30.18 -2.68
N ALA A 57 -16.34 29.61 -2.99
CA ALA A 57 -15.57 28.75 -2.09
C ALA A 57 -14.09 29.14 -2.16
N GLU A 58 -13.28 28.66 -1.22
CA GLU A 58 -11.83 28.82 -1.31
C GLU A 58 -11.18 27.51 -1.75
N PRO A 59 -10.22 27.54 -2.69
CA PRO A 59 -9.44 26.36 -3.03
C PRO A 59 -8.65 25.89 -1.81
N ARG A 60 -8.44 24.58 -1.68
CA ARG A 60 -7.64 24.00 -0.59
C ARG A 60 -6.23 23.67 -1.05
N ARG A 61 -5.34 23.45 -0.08
CA ARG A 61 -4.01 22.87 -0.31
C ARG A 61 -4.16 21.55 -1.06
N LEU A 62 -3.26 21.29 -2.01
CA LEU A 62 -3.21 20.04 -2.74
C LEU A 62 -1.97 19.24 -2.33
N LEU A 63 -2.13 17.92 -2.29
CA LEU A 63 -1.09 16.95 -1.99
C LEU A 63 -0.99 15.91 -3.09
N GLU A 64 0.17 15.82 -3.70
CA GLU A 64 0.43 14.82 -4.73
C GLU A 64 0.56 13.41 -4.15
N VAL A 65 -0.09 12.46 -4.82
CA VAL A 65 0.00 11.02 -4.57
C VAL A 65 0.43 10.39 -5.90
N PRO A 66 1.74 10.16 -6.11
CA PRO A 66 2.26 9.68 -7.39
C PRO A 66 1.81 8.24 -7.67
N TRP A 67 1.75 7.92 -8.96
CA TRP A 67 1.60 6.53 -9.41
C TRP A 67 2.94 5.82 -9.34
N VAL A 68 3.07 4.81 -8.48
CA VAL A 68 4.32 4.06 -8.28
C VAL A 68 4.44 2.83 -9.18
N HIS A 69 3.45 2.57 -10.04
CA HIS A 69 3.53 1.49 -11.01
C HIS A 69 3.96 2.03 -12.38
N ASP A 70 4.62 1.18 -13.17
CA ASP A 70 5.20 1.57 -14.47
C ASP A 70 4.22 1.46 -15.65
N PHE A 71 2.97 1.16 -15.36
CA PHE A 71 1.89 1.05 -16.32
C PHE A 71 0.72 1.96 -15.94
N THR A 72 -0.22 2.18 -16.86
CA THR A 72 -1.44 2.95 -16.58
C THR A 72 -2.58 2.01 -16.22
N PRO A 73 -3.19 2.11 -15.02
CA PRO A 73 -4.33 1.28 -14.64
C PRO A 73 -5.59 1.70 -15.41
N ASP A 74 -6.55 0.78 -15.47
CA ASP A 74 -7.91 1.12 -15.87
C ASP A 74 -8.62 1.93 -14.77
N SER A 75 -9.55 2.81 -15.16
CA SER A 75 -10.33 3.64 -14.22
C SER A 75 -11.12 2.86 -13.15
N SER A 76 -11.39 1.57 -13.38
CA SER A 76 -12.00 0.66 -12.39
C SER A 76 -11.24 0.58 -11.06
N ILE A 77 -9.95 0.91 -11.03
CA ILE A 77 -9.11 0.93 -9.82
C ILE A 77 -9.53 1.98 -8.78
N ILE A 78 -10.31 2.98 -9.20
CA ILE A 78 -10.80 4.05 -8.31
C ILE A 78 -11.72 3.47 -7.24
N ALA A 79 -12.43 2.38 -7.55
CA ALA A 79 -13.35 1.69 -6.65
C ALA A 79 -12.67 1.19 -5.36
N PRO A 80 -11.67 0.29 -5.42
CA PRO A 80 -11.03 -0.25 -4.24
C PRO A 80 -10.25 0.80 -3.42
N MET A 81 -9.65 1.83 -4.05
CA MET A 81 -8.96 2.91 -3.32
C MET A 81 -9.90 3.69 -2.42
N PHE A 82 -11.17 3.80 -2.82
CA PHE A 82 -12.19 4.51 -2.06
C PHE A 82 -12.72 3.70 -0.87
N VAL A 83 -12.84 2.38 -0.99
CA VAL A 83 -13.29 1.51 0.12
C VAL A 83 -12.29 1.53 1.29
N GLN A 84 -11.02 1.79 1.03
CA GLN A 84 -9.98 1.94 2.06
C GLN A 84 -9.98 3.33 2.72
N GLY A 85 -10.46 4.36 2.01
CA GLY A 85 -10.52 5.72 2.51
C GLY A 85 -11.85 5.98 3.19
N ASN A 86 -11.86 6.16 4.51
CA ASN A 86 -13.01 6.75 5.19
C ASN A 86 -13.30 8.14 4.58
N GLU A 87 -14.34 8.20 3.74
CA GLU A 87 -15.13 9.40 3.40
C GLU A 87 -14.34 10.62 2.86
N SER A 88 -13.13 10.43 2.31
CA SER A 88 -12.31 11.55 1.85
C SER A 88 -12.49 11.81 0.35
N PRO A 89 -12.85 13.05 -0.06
CA PRO A 89 -12.87 13.46 -1.46
C PRO A 89 -11.47 13.38 -2.11
N LEU A 90 -11.42 12.95 -3.37
CA LEU A 90 -10.17 12.72 -4.10
C LEU A 90 -10.22 13.35 -5.50
N ILE A 91 -9.06 13.79 -5.98
CA ILE A 91 -8.84 14.24 -7.35
C ILE A 91 -7.97 13.20 -8.05
N PHE A 92 -8.39 12.72 -9.21
CA PHE A 92 -7.65 11.77 -10.03
C PHE A 92 -7.18 12.41 -11.34
N ILE A 93 -5.92 12.16 -11.69
CA ILE A 93 -5.31 12.52 -12.97
C ILE A 93 -5.02 11.22 -13.73
N ASP A 94 -5.75 10.96 -14.81
CA ASP A 94 -5.59 9.79 -15.67
C ASP A 94 -5.15 10.16 -17.09
N GLU A 95 -5.08 9.18 -18.00
CA GLU A 95 -4.71 9.44 -19.41
C GLU A 95 -5.69 10.37 -20.12
N GLN A 96 -6.96 10.39 -19.69
CA GLN A 96 -7.93 11.32 -20.25
C GLN A 96 -7.69 12.74 -19.72
N SER A 97 -7.32 12.90 -18.45
CA SER A 97 -6.91 14.18 -17.86
C SER A 97 -5.77 14.84 -18.63
N LYS A 98 -4.79 14.05 -19.10
CA LYS A 98 -3.68 14.53 -19.94
C LYS A 98 -4.11 14.99 -21.33
N ARG A 99 -5.06 14.30 -21.95
CA ARG A 99 -5.55 14.60 -23.31
C ARG A 99 -6.51 15.78 -23.36
N ASP A 100 -7.42 15.84 -22.38
CA ASP A 100 -8.58 16.73 -22.43
C ASP A 100 -8.45 17.94 -21.48
N ASP A 101 -7.34 18.06 -20.75
CA ASP A 101 -7.12 19.08 -19.71
C ASP A 101 -8.22 19.04 -18.62
N THR A 102 -8.58 17.81 -18.22
CA THR A 102 -9.61 17.54 -17.21
C THR A 102 -9.02 16.92 -15.95
N ALA A 103 -9.83 16.79 -14.91
CA ALA A 103 -9.56 15.96 -13.75
C ALA A 103 -10.83 15.20 -13.39
N LEU A 104 -10.68 14.01 -12.82
CA LEU A 104 -11.80 13.23 -12.32
C LEU A 104 -11.92 13.45 -10.81
N LEU A 105 -13.08 13.92 -10.38
CA LEU A 105 -13.41 14.10 -8.98
C LEU A 105 -14.14 12.85 -8.48
N LEU A 106 -13.79 12.42 -7.29
CA LEU A 106 -14.58 11.46 -6.52
C LEU A 106 -15.06 12.15 -5.25
N TRP A 107 -16.38 12.19 -5.08
CA TRP A 107 -17.04 12.83 -3.95
C TRP A 107 -18.04 11.87 -3.31
N CYS A 108 -18.08 11.87 -1.99
CA CYS A 108 -19.07 11.13 -1.20
C CYS A 108 -19.87 12.12 -0.37
N ASN A 109 -21.19 12.09 -0.50
CA ASN A 109 -22.05 12.82 0.43
C ASN A 109 -22.23 11.98 1.70
N GLU A 110 -21.65 12.41 2.82
CA GLU A 110 -21.71 11.71 4.12
C GLU A 110 -23.15 11.40 4.57
N GLU A 111 -24.11 12.30 4.31
CA GLU A 111 -25.51 12.13 4.76
C GLU A 111 -26.26 11.08 3.94
N LYS A 112 -25.94 10.97 2.65
CA LYS A 112 -26.64 10.07 1.73
C LYS A 112 -25.88 8.78 1.42
N LYS A 113 -24.59 8.74 1.74
CA LYS A 113 -23.64 7.70 1.29
C LYS A 113 -23.67 7.46 -0.22
N ASP A 114 -24.06 8.49 -0.97
CA ASP A 114 -24.09 8.46 -2.42
C ASP A 114 -22.70 8.88 -2.93
N HIS A 115 -22.09 8.02 -3.74
CA HIS A 115 -20.81 8.27 -4.40
C HIS A 115 -21.06 8.82 -5.79
N CYS A 116 -20.43 9.94 -6.11
CA CYS A 116 -20.42 10.46 -7.46
C CYS A 116 -19.00 10.61 -7.99
N THR A 117 -18.84 10.21 -9.25
CA THR A 117 -17.66 10.53 -10.04
C THR A 117 -18.01 11.58 -11.08
N LEU A 118 -17.19 12.62 -11.19
CA LEU A 118 -17.43 13.72 -12.11
C LEU A 118 -16.13 14.17 -12.76
N ARG A 119 -16.09 14.18 -14.09
CA ARG A 119 -14.96 14.75 -14.85
C ARG A 119 -15.20 16.23 -15.10
N VAL A 120 -14.23 17.06 -14.72
CA VAL A 120 -14.31 18.53 -14.82
C VAL A 120 -13.06 19.12 -15.45
N PRO A 121 -13.11 20.34 -16.01
CA PRO A 121 -11.90 21.06 -16.41
C PRO A 121 -10.93 21.15 -15.23
N ILE A 122 -9.65 20.89 -15.48
CA ILE A 122 -8.66 20.75 -14.41
C ILE A 122 -8.58 21.99 -13.49
N LYS A 123 -8.66 23.19 -14.07
CA LYS A 123 -8.64 24.49 -13.37
C LYS A 123 -9.85 24.74 -12.47
N ARG A 124 -10.84 23.86 -12.49
CA ARG A 124 -12.07 23.95 -11.69
C ARG A 124 -12.14 22.89 -10.60
N ALA A 125 -11.31 21.85 -10.68
CA ALA A 125 -11.36 20.67 -9.82
C ALA A 125 -11.24 20.99 -8.33
N ASN A 126 -10.20 21.73 -7.94
CA ASN A 126 -9.95 22.11 -6.55
C ASN A 126 -11.12 22.91 -5.96
N LEU A 127 -11.59 23.94 -6.69
CA LEU A 127 -12.66 24.81 -6.23
C LEU A 127 -14.01 24.08 -6.14
N LEU A 128 -14.33 23.22 -7.11
CA LEU A 128 -15.55 22.41 -7.09
C LEU A 128 -15.59 21.47 -5.89
N LEU A 129 -14.49 20.78 -5.61
CA LEU A 129 -14.42 19.87 -4.47
C LEU A 129 -14.56 20.64 -3.15
N SER A 130 -13.96 21.83 -3.07
CA SER A 130 -14.07 22.74 -1.92
C SER A 130 -15.50 23.25 -1.71
N ALA A 131 -16.17 23.68 -2.78
CA ALA A 131 -17.56 24.12 -2.72
C ALA A 131 -18.53 22.99 -2.35
N ALA A 132 -18.28 21.77 -2.84
CA ALA A 132 -19.07 20.59 -2.48
C ALA A 132 -18.89 20.25 -1.00
N ALA A 133 -17.66 20.30 -0.49
CA ALA A 133 -17.33 20.07 0.90
C ALA A 133 -17.90 21.11 1.87
N GLU A 134 -18.17 22.32 1.39
CA GLU A 134 -18.84 23.38 2.15
C GLU A 134 -20.37 23.35 1.99
N GLY A 135 -20.92 22.38 1.26
CA GLY A 135 -22.36 22.28 1.00
C GLY A 135 -22.92 23.39 0.10
N LYS A 136 -22.06 24.12 -0.61
CA LYS A 136 -22.45 25.26 -1.46
C LYS A 136 -22.96 24.82 -2.82
N ILE A 137 -22.53 23.65 -3.28
CA ILE A 137 -23.01 23.00 -4.50
C ILE A 137 -23.31 21.53 -4.24
N VAL A 138 -24.14 20.95 -5.09
CA VAL A 138 -24.31 19.50 -5.19
C VAL A 138 -23.59 19.04 -6.44
N LEU A 139 -22.61 18.14 -6.29
CA LEU A 139 -21.97 17.51 -7.44
C LEU A 139 -22.88 16.39 -7.94
N GLU A 140 -23.52 16.62 -9.07
CA GLU A 140 -24.28 15.61 -9.81
C GLU A 140 -23.37 14.99 -10.87
N GLY A 141 -23.04 13.70 -10.69
CA GLY A 141 -22.22 12.92 -11.60
C GLY A 141 -22.84 11.56 -11.85
N GLU A 142 -22.16 10.71 -12.61
CA GLU A 142 -22.58 9.32 -12.72
C GLU A 142 -22.40 8.64 -11.36
N GLU A 143 -23.41 7.89 -10.91
CA GLU A 143 -23.29 7.01 -9.77
C GLU A 143 -22.17 6.02 -10.10
N PHE A 144 -21.14 6.00 -9.25
CA PHE A 144 -19.99 5.18 -9.52
C PHE A 144 -20.36 3.71 -9.30
N GLN A 145 -20.50 2.96 -10.40
CA GLN A 145 -20.76 1.53 -10.39
C GLN A 145 -19.44 0.78 -10.62
N PRO A 146 -18.82 0.23 -9.57
CA PRO A 146 -17.56 -0.51 -9.72
C PRO A 146 -17.79 -1.77 -10.55
N VAL A 147 -17.40 -1.76 -11.81
CA VAL A 147 -17.44 -2.96 -12.65
C VAL A 147 -16.25 -3.83 -12.28
N GLY A 148 -16.50 -5.03 -11.73
CA GLY A 148 -15.47 -6.04 -11.49
C GLY A 148 -14.98 -6.19 -10.04
N TYR A 149 -15.50 -5.41 -9.09
CA TYR A 149 -15.20 -5.56 -7.66
C TYR A 149 -16.49 -5.71 -6.83
N ASP A 150 -16.56 -6.73 -5.99
CA ASP A 150 -17.65 -6.92 -5.02
C ASP A 150 -17.38 -6.07 -3.77
N VAL A 151 -17.74 -4.79 -3.86
CA VAL A 151 -17.53 -3.80 -2.80
C VAL A 151 -18.17 -4.21 -1.45
N PRO A 152 -19.41 -4.74 -1.41
CA PRO A 152 -19.98 -5.29 -0.18
C PRO A 152 -19.15 -6.42 0.46
N ALA A 153 -18.53 -7.30 -0.34
CA ALA A 153 -17.65 -8.35 0.18
C ALA A 153 -16.37 -7.77 0.80
N ILE A 154 -15.73 -6.81 0.14
CA ILE A 154 -14.51 -6.13 0.63
C ILE A 154 -14.80 -5.42 1.97
N MET A 155 -15.94 -4.74 2.09
CA MET A 155 -16.33 -4.05 3.33
C MET A 155 -16.62 -4.99 4.50
N LYS A 156 -17.11 -6.20 4.23
CA LYS A 156 -17.46 -7.19 5.25
C LYS A 156 -16.24 -7.92 5.80
N GLU A 157 -15.24 -8.16 4.96
CA GLU A 157 -13.98 -8.82 5.34
C GLU A 157 -13.12 -7.96 6.27
N GLY A 158 -13.06 -6.64 6.07
CA GLY A 158 -12.34 -5.74 6.97
C GLY A 158 -12.87 -5.71 8.42
N GLN A 159 -14.06 -6.27 8.67
CA GLN A 159 -14.69 -6.37 9.99
C GLN A 159 -14.64 -7.78 10.61
N GLN A 160 -14.23 -8.80 9.86
CA GLN A 160 -14.11 -10.18 10.35
C GLN A 160 -12.64 -10.54 10.49
N ARG A 161 -11.98 -10.07 11.55
CA ARG A 161 -10.73 -10.70 12.00
C ARG A 161 -11.07 -12.05 12.60
N GLU A 162 -10.98 -13.09 11.79
CA GLU A 162 -10.86 -14.47 12.30
C GLU A 162 -9.58 -14.57 13.13
N LYS A 163 -9.51 -15.62 13.97
CA LYS A 163 -8.37 -15.84 14.86
C LYS A 163 -7.10 -15.94 14.00
N GLU A 164 -6.26 -14.92 14.03
CA GLU A 164 -5.04 -14.85 13.20
C GLU A 164 -4.08 -15.97 13.64
N THR A 165 -3.78 -16.88 12.71
CA THR A 165 -2.69 -17.85 12.85
C THR A 165 -1.42 -17.25 12.23
N TYR A 166 -0.25 -17.67 12.72
CA TYR A 166 1.06 -17.30 12.19
C TYR A 166 1.42 -18.24 11.03
N PRO A 167 1.33 -17.81 9.77
CA PRO A 167 1.67 -18.68 8.64
C PRO A 167 3.17 -18.93 8.58
N ILE A 168 3.52 -20.21 8.39
CA ILE A 168 4.90 -20.68 8.17
C ILE A 168 4.98 -21.36 6.81
N PHE A 169 5.72 -20.77 5.88
CA PHE A 169 5.87 -21.28 4.52
C PHE A 169 7.10 -22.17 4.37
N ILE A 170 6.90 -23.39 3.88
CA ILE A 170 8.00 -24.27 3.46
C ILE A 170 8.28 -23.99 2.00
N ILE A 171 9.35 -23.23 1.74
CA ILE A 171 9.68 -22.69 0.41
C ILE A 171 10.69 -23.54 -0.35
N ALA A 172 11.41 -24.42 0.33
CA ALA A 172 12.31 -25.37 -0.31
C ALA A 172 11.68 -26.78 -0.40
N PRO A 173 11.96 -27.55 -1.48
CA PRO A 173 11.46 -28.91 -1.58
C PRO A 173 11.94 -29.72 -0.38
N MET A 174 11.08 -30.47 0.29
CA MET A 174 11.40 -31.31 1.45
C MET A 174 10.61 -32.63 1.39
N THR A 175 11.17 -33.73 1.90
CA THR A 175 10.41 -34.98 2.07
C THR A 175 9.44 -34.86 3.24
N PRO A 176 8.38 -35.70 3.31
CA PRO A 176 7.48 -35.70 4.46
C PRO A 176 8.20 -35.88 5.81
N GLU A 177 9.26 -36.68 5.85
CA GLU A 177 10.08 -36.90 7.05
C GLU A 177 10.90 -35.65 7.41
N GLU A 178 11.43 -34.94 6.42
CA GLU A 178 12.13 -33.66 6.63
C GLU A 178 11.16 -32.59 7.15
N ILE A 179 9.94 -32.53 6.62
CA ILE A 179 8.90 -31.59 7.05
C ILE A 179 8.50 -31.88 8.50
N GLU A 180 8.26 -33.14 8.86
CA GLU A 180 7.87 -33.50 10.23
C GLU A 180 8.98 -33.13 11.22
N ARG A 181 10.25 -33.39 10.87
CA ARG A 181 11.38 -32.98 11.71
C ARG A 181 11.45 -31.47 11.88
N MET A 182 11.28 -30.71 10.80
CA MET A 182 11.28 -29.24 10.84
C MET A 182 10.19 -28.71 11.77
N LYS A 183 8.99 -29.31 11.72
CA LYS A 183 7.88 -28.96 12.60
C LYS A 183 8.19 -29.25 14.06
N SER A 184 8.67 -30.45 14.37
CA SER A 184 9.06 -30.80 15.74
C SER A 184 10.15 -29.88 16.29
N TYR A 185 11.18 -29.61 15.48
CA TYR A 185 12.25 -28.69 15.86
C TYR A 185 11.72 -27.27 16.11
N ALA A 186 10.88 -26.75 15.22
CA ALA A 186 10.27 -25.44 15.40
C ALA A 186 9.37 -25.38 16.64
N GLU A 187 8.54 -26.40 16.88
CA GLU A 187 7.67 -26.49 18.07
C GLU A 187 8.46 -26.49 19.39
N GLU A 188 9.66 -27.08 19.41
CA GLU A 188 10.54 -27.10 20.58
C GLU A 188 11.25 -25.76 20.83
N ASN A 189 11.43 -24.94 19.80
CA ASN A 189 12.21 -23.70 19.86
C ASN A 189 11.35 -22.42 19.76
N MET A 190 10.04 -22.53 19.52
CA MET A 190 9.11 -21.41 19.56
C MET A 190 8.66 -21.09 20.99
N VAL A 191 8.44 -19.80 21.27
CA VAL A 191 7.76 -19.35 22.50
C VAL A 191 6.32 -19.87 22.49
N ASP A 192 5.83 -20.48 23.58
CA ASP A 192 4.48 -21.03 23.97
C ASP A 192 3.23 -20.69 23.09
N TYR A 193 3.37 -20.71 21.76
CA TYR A 193 2.43 -20.22 20.75
C TYR A 193 2.47 -21.05 19.47
N SER A 194 3.14 -22.20 19.48
CA SER A 194 3.15 -23.14 18.34
C SER A 194 1.74 -23.55 17.92
N GLU A 195 0.78 -23.56 18.87
CA GLU A 195 -0.65 -23.82 18.62
C GLU A 195 -1.36 -22.76 17.75
N TYR A 196 -0.73 -21.60 17.54
CA TYR A 196 -1.23 -20.53 16.67
C TYR A 196 -0.52 -20.54 15.31
N THR A 197 0.37 -21.49 15.02
CA THR A 197 1.05 -21.56 13.72
C THR A 197 0.28 -22.39 12.71
N GLU A 198 0.34 -22.00 11.44
CA GLU A 198 -0.21 -22.78 10.33
C GLU A 198 0.86 -23.00 9.25
N TRP A 199 1.08 -24.25 8.88
CA TRP A 199 2.19 -24.63 8.00
C TRP A 199 1.73 -24.85 6.56
N PHE A 200 2.34 -24.13 5.62
CA PHE A 200 2.02 -24.16 4.20
C PHE A 200 3.20 -24.72 3.40
N TYR A 201 3.05 -25.94 2.86
CA TYR A 201 3.99 -26.45 1.88
C TYR A 201 3.71 -25.84 0.51
N VAL A 202 4.63 -25.02 0.01
CA VAL A 202 4.48 -24.28 -1.26
C VAL A 202 5.62 -24.51 -2.23
N ALA A 203 6.68 -25.19 -1.81
CA ALA A 203 7.90 -25.37 -2.60
C ALA A 203 7.70 -25.97 -4.00
N ASP A 204 6.69 -26.82 -4.21
CA ASP A 204 6.35 -27.38 -5.51
C ASP A 204 5.59 -26.41 -6.43
N LYS A 205 5.08 -25.32 -5.87
CA LYS A 205 4.39 -24.23 -6.58
C LYS A 205 5.31 -23.06 -6.92
N LEU A 206 6.51 -22.99 -6.33
CA LEU A 206 7.43 -21.87 -6.53
C LEU A 206 8.30 -22.07 -7.78
N GLU A 207 8.54 -21.00 -8.52
CA GLU A 207 9.52 -21.00 -9.62
C GLU A 207 10.97 -21.07 -9.10
N SER A 208 11.20 -20.55 -7.89
CA SER A 208 12.48 -20.59 -7.18
C SER A 208 12.24 -20.80 -5.68
N PRO A 209 13.10 -21.57 -4.98
CA PRO A 209 12.89 -21.91 -3.57
C PRO A 209 13.40 -20.80 -2.63
N ASP A 210 12.98 -19.56 -2.88
CA ASP A 210 13.42 -18.37 -2.14
C ASP A 210 12.27 -17.35 -1.97
N MET A 211 12.56 -16.22 -1.32
CA MET A 211 11.59 -15.15 -1.08
C MET A 211 11.05 -14.52 -2.38
N LYS A 212 11.81 -14.53 -3.48
CA LYS A 212 11.33 -14.03 -4.78
C LYS A 212 10.31 -14.99 -5.37
N GLY A 213 10.59 -16.29 -5.32
CA GLY A 213 9.65 -17.32 -5.73
C GLY A 213 8.37 -17.31 -4.91
N LEU A 214 8.46 -17.12 -3.59
CA LEU A 214 7.29 -16.98 -2.71
C LEU A 214 6.46 -15.74 -3.04
N THR A 215 7.12 -14.59 -3.20
CA THR A 215 6.46 -13.32 -3.58
C THR A 215 5.76 -13.43 -4.94
N ALA A 216 6.41 -14.03 -5.93
CA ALA A 216 5.81 -14.28 -7.24
C ALA A 216 4.64 -15.27 -7.18
N TRP A 217 4.70 -16.26 -6.28
CA TRP A 217 3.59 -17.19 -6.07
C TRP A 217 2.35 -16.48 -5.51
N PHE A 218 2.50 -15.55 -4.56
CA PHE A 218 1.38 -14.73 -4.07
C PHE A 218 0.68 -13.91 -5.17
N GLU A 219 1.41 -13.51 -6.22
CA GLU A 219 0.84 -12.81 -7.39
C GLU A 219 0.22 -13.78 -8.42
N SER A 220 0.41 -15.09 -8.23
CA SER A 220 -0.01 -16.10 -9.19
C SER A 220 -1.47 -16.51 -8.99
N PRO A 221 -2.18 -16.91 -10.07
CA PRO A 221 -3.52 -17.49 -9.94
C PRO A 221 -3.58 -18.83 -9.19
N GLN A 222 -2.43 -19.42 -8.84
CA GLN A 222 -2.33 -20.67 -8.08
C GLN A 222 -2.31 -20.44 -6.57
N CYS A 223 -2.21 -19.18 -6.13
CA CYS A 223 -2.30 -18.83 -4.73
C CYS A 223 -3.77 -18.79 -4.30
N ASP A 224 -4.10 -19.55 -3.26
CA ASP A 224 -5.45 -19.57 -2.69
C ASP A 224 -5.66 -18.44 -1.67
N PHE A 225 -4.59 -17.71 -1.33
CA PHE A 225 -4.69 -16.53 -0.47
C PHE A 225 -5.37 -15.39 -1.23
N LYS A 226 -6.43 -14.84 -0.65
CA LYS A 226 -7.07 -13.63 -1.17
C LYS A 226 -6.11 -12.44 -1.08
N GLU A 227 -5.35 -12.38 0.00
CA GLU A 227 -4.31 -11.39 0.26
C GLU A 227 -3.07 -12.08 0.84
N PRO A 228 -1.87 -11.61 0.49
CA PRO A 228 -0.65 -12.03 1.17
C PRO A 228 -0.73 -11.72 2.67
N PRO A 229 -0.15 -12.56 3.56
CA PRO A 229 -0.09 -12.26 4.99
C PRO A 229 0.67 -10.96 5.28
N PHE A 230 0.25 -10.20 6.28
CA PHE A 230 0.91 -8.97 6.74
C PHE A 230 2.34 -9.24 7.25
N TYR A 231 2.52 -10.39 7.88
CA TYR A 231 3.77 -10.93 8.36
C TYR A 231 3.68 -12.46 8.33
N PHE A 232 4.83 -13.12 8.23
CA PHE A 232 4.92 -14.58 8.21
C PHE A 232 6.34 -15.04 8.53
N MET A 233 6.45 -16.34 8.79
CA MET A 233 7.74 -17.03 8.78
C MET A 233 7.89 -17.90 7.53
N ALA A 234 9.12 -18.15 7.09
CA ALA A 234 9.42 -19.10 6.05
C ALA A 234 10.65 -19.95 6.41
N VAL A 235 10.67 -21.18 5.90
CA VAL A 235 11.74 -22.15 6.11
C VAL A 235 12.21 -22.71 4.78
N ASP A 236 13.53 -22.85 4.63
CA ASP A 236 14.18 -23.32 3.42
C ASP A 236 15.15 -24.48 3.72
N ARG A 237 16.04 -24.83 2.78
CA ARG A 237 17.03 -25.88 3.02
C ARG A 237 18.02 -25.54 4.14
N TRP A 238 18.34 -24.25 4.31
CA TRP A 238 19.23 -23.82 5.39
C TRP A 238 18.59 -24.03 6.76
N SER A 239 17.31 -23.69 6.91
CA SER A 239 16.53 -24.01 8.12
C SER A 239 16.62 -25.50 8.48
N LEU A 240 16.48 -26.36 7.47
CA LEU A 240 16.56 -27.82 7.64
C LEU A 240 17.96 -28.33 7.96
N GLU A 241 19.01 -27.71 7.43
CA GLU A 241 20.38 -28.00 7.83
C GLU A 241 20.58 -27.71 9.31
N ILE A 242 20.06 -26.57 9.81
CA ILE A 242 20.09 -26.23 11.24
C ILE A 242 19.35 -27.26 12.09
N ALA A 243 18.12 -27.62 11.71
CA ALA A 243 17.34 -28.61 12.45
C ALA A 243 17.92 -30.03 12.42
N ASN A 244 18.88 -30.33 11.54
CA ASN A 244 19.52 -31.64 11.44
C ASN A 244 20.84 -31.74 12.22
N ASP A 245 21.45 -30.61 12.58
CA ASP A 245 22.83 -30.57 13.08
C ASP A 245 22.88 -29.97 14.49
N GLU A 246 22.50 -30.79 15.47
CA GLU A 246 22.51 -30.42 16.90
C GLU A 246 23.92 -30.18 17.47
N GLU A 247 25.00 -30.59 16.78
CA GLU A 247 26.36 -30.58 17.32
C GLU A 247 27.33 -29.56 16.67
N GLU A 248 27.06 -29.05 15.45
CA GLU A 248 28.06 -28.25 14.69
C GLU A 248 27.66 -26.81 14.29
N ILE A 249 26.39 -26.38 14.42
CA ILE A 249 25.99 -25.05 13.92
C ILE A 249 26.01 -23.98 15.02
N THR A 250 26.93 -23.02 14.87
CA THR A 250 27.07 -21.84 15.76
C THR A 250 26.09 -20.70 15.46
N ASP A 251 25.30 -20.82 14.40
CA ASP A 251 24.43 -19.77 13.86
C ASP A 251 22.94 -20.11 14.03
N THR A 252 22.53 -20.50 15.24
CA THR A 252 21.12 -20.70 15.63
C THR A 252 20.27 -19.43 15.49
N TRP A 253 20.90 -18.27 15.32
CA TRP A 253 20.22 -17.01 15.03
C TRP A 253 19.61 -16.94 13.61
N ALA A 254 19.79 -17.94 12.73
CA ALA A 254 19.33 -17.89 11.34
C ALA A 254 18.39 -19.06 10.93
N GLU A 255 17.72 -19.66 11.91
CA GLU A 255 16.84 -20.84 11.78
C GLU A 255 15.66 -20.63 10.84
N CYS A 256 15.02 -19.47 10.85
CA CYS A 256 13.87 -19.15 10.01
C CYS A 256 14.01 -17.78 9.35
N ILE A 257 13.24 -17.55 8.31
CA ILE A 257 13.06 -16.23 7.69
C ILE A 257 11.82 -15.61 8.33
N VAL A 258 11.92 -14.37 8.79
CA VAL A 258 10.78 -13.56 9.25
C VAL A 258 10.56 -12.46 8.24
N ALA A 259 9.32 -12.32 7.77
CA ALA A 259 8.97 -11.35 6.74
C ALA A 259 7.77 -10.51 7.16
N SER A 260 7.73 -9.25 6.73
CA SER A 260 6.57 -8.37 6.89
C SER A 260 6.46 -7.38 5.74
N ASP A 261 5.23 -7.09 5.34
CA ASP A 261 4.96 -6.09 4.30
C ASP A 261 5.31 -4.67 4.78
N GLN A 262 5.36 -4.44 6.11
CA GLN A 262 5.87 -3.20 6.72
C GLN A 262 7.34 -2.96 6.34
N GLY A 263 8.12 -4.03 6.17
CA GLY A 263 9.53 -3.92 5.83
C GLY A 263 9.75 -3.32 4.45
N ALA A 264 8.84 -3.56 3.51
CA ALA A 264 8.82 -2.92 2.19
C ALA A 264 7.73 -1.84 2.08
N GLU A 265 7.29 -1.28 3.22
CA GLU A 265 6.34 -0.17 3.22
C GLU A 265 7.04 1.12 2.79
N TYR A 266 6.53 1.73 1.74
CA TYR A 266 6.94 3.06 1.31
C TYR A 266 5.95 4.09 1.84
N VAL A 267 6.44 5.09 2.56
CA VAL A 267 5.60 6.09 3.24
C VAL A 267 5.97 7.47 2.73
N LEU A 268 4.96 8.24 2.30
CA LEU A 268 5.13 9.66 2.00
C LEU A 268 4.74 10.48 3.23
N GLU A 269 5.66 11.33 3.67
CA GLU A 269 5.51 12.21 4.84
C GLU A 269 5.42 13.67 4.41
N GLY A 270 4.62 14.44 5.12
CA GLY A 270 4.52 15.89 4.91
C GLY A 270 5.63 16.63 5.67
N ASP A 271 5.70 17.95 5.46
CA ASP A 271 6.69 18.86 6.09
C ASP A 271 6.70 18.80 7.63
N ASN A 272 5.65 18.27 8.25
CA ASN A 272 5.50 18.09 9.69
C ASN A 272 5.94 16.69 10.19
N GLY A 273 6.45 15.83 9.30
CA GLY A 273 6.85 14.46 9.60
C GLY A 273 5.69 13.48 9.78
N TYR A 274 4.45 13.90 9.51
CA TYR A 274 3.31 12.98 9.56
C TYR A 274 3.14 12.24 8.23
N PRO A 275 2.99 10.90 8.25
CA PRO A 275 2.74 10.12 7.06
C PRO A 275 1.34 10.44 6.52
N TYR A 276 1.20 10.52 5.19
CA TYR A 276 -0.07 10.84 4.56
C TYR A 276 -0.54 9.89 3.46
N VAL A 277 0.36 9.06 2.93
CA VAL A 277 0.08 7.86 2.13
C VAL A 277 1.13 6.81 2.43
N SER A 278 0.76 5.53 2.44
CA SER A 278 1.72 4.44 2.38
C SER A 278 1.40 3.42 1.28
N TRP A 279 2.43 2.77 0.74
CA TRP A 279 2.34 1.66 -0.20
C TRP A 279 3.05 0.45 0.37
N ARG A 280 2.42 -0.71 0.29
CA ARG A 280 3.03 -1.99 0.63
C ARG A 280 3.69 -2.55 -0.62
N GLY A 281 4.98 -2.26 -0.79
CA GLY A 281 5.71 -2.55 -2.02
C GLY A 281 6.16 -4.01 -2.17
N GLY A 282 6.01 -4.83 -1.13
CA GLY A 282 6.48 -6.21 -1.08
C GLY A 282 6.66 -6.69 0.36
N PHE A 283 7.74 -7.42 0.61
CA PHE A 283 8.17 -7.81 1.95
C PHE A 283 9.59 -7.34 2.24
N GLY A 284 9.81 -6.80 3.44
CA GLY A 284 11.12 -6.87 4.07
C GLY A 284 11.24 -8.20 4.80
N TYR A 285 12.43 -8.80 4.80
CA TYR A 285 12.68 -10.04 5.49
C TYR A 285 14.11 -10.12 6.03
N ASP A 286 14.29 -10.86 7.09
CA ASP A 286 15.60 -11.19 7.66
C ASP A 286 15.54 -12.57 8.32
N ARG A 287 16.69 -13.16 8.67
CA ARG A 287 16.75 -14.45 9.35
C ARG A 287 16.85 -14.29 10.86
N ASN A 288 16.16 -15.15 11.60
CA ASN A 288 16.15 -15.19 13.07
C ASN A 288 16.12 -16.64 13.58
N SER A 289 16.34 -16.80 14.88
CA SER A 289 15.92 -18.00 15.61
C SER A 289 14.39 -18.14 15.59
N PHE A 290 13.86 -19.34 15.82
CA PHE A 290 12.42 -19.54 15.96
C PHE A 290 11.83 -18.81 17.18
N GLU A 291 12.60 -18.71 18.26
CA GLU A 291 12.21 -18.00 19.48
C GLU A 291 11.99 -16.50 19.18
N GLU A 292 13.04 -15.82 18.71
CA GLU A 292 12.99 -14.39 18.36
C GLU A 292 12.02 -14.13 17.20
N GLY A 293 11.97 -15.01 16.20
CA GLY A 293 11.06 -14.84 15.08
C GLY A 293 9.59 -14.85 15.49
N THR A 294 9.24 -15.66 16.50
CA THR A 294 7.89 -15.67 17.08
C THR A 294 7.60 -14.37 17.82
N GLU A 295 8.52 -13.90 18.66
CA GLU A 295 8.38 -12.63 19.38
C GLU A 295 8.24 -11.43 18.42
N ILE A 296 8.98 -11.45 17.31
CA ILE A 296 8.91 -10.41 16.28
C ILE A 296 7.54 -10.44 15.57
N CYS A 297 7.03 -11.62 15.21
CA CYS A 297 5.68 -11.74 14.64
C CYS A 297 4.62 -11.16 15.61
N MET A 298 4.75 -11.43 16.91
CA MET A 298 3.86 -10.86 17.93
C MET A 298 3.98 -9.34 18.04
N ALA A 299 5.20 -8.80 18.00
CA ALA A 299 5.43 -7.36 18.06
C ALA A 299 4.83 -6.63 16.84
N LEU A 300 4.95 -7.24 15.66
CA LEU A 300 4.36 -6.74 14.41
C LEU A 300 2.83 -6.82 14.41
N GLU A 301 2.25 -7.92 14.91
CA GLU A 301 0.80 -8.10 15.06
C GLU A 301 0.18 -7.02 15.96
N GLN A 302 0.83 -6.76 17.09
CA GLN A 302 0.37 -5.76 18.06
C GLN A 302 0.69 -4.33 17.63
N ALA A 303 1.44 -4.14 16.54
CA ALA A 303 2.00 -2.87 16.11
C ALA A 303 2.79 -2.16 17.24
N ASN A 304 3.46 -2.94 18.10
CA ASN A 304 4.29 -2.43 19.18
C ASN A 304 5.59 -1.81 18.64
N GLU A 305 6.18 -2.45 17.64
CA GLU A 305 7.44 -2.03 17.00
C GLU A 305 7.29 -2.09 15.47
N ARG A 306 8.03 -1.25 14.76
CA ARG A 306 8.08 -1.30 13.29
C ARG A 306 9.10 -2.34 12.85
N PHE A 307 8.84 -3.03 11.74
CA PHE A 307 9.78 -4.01 11.18
C PHE A 307 11.23 -3.48 11.05
N MET A 308 11.39 -2.22 10.63
CA MET A 308 12.71 -1.61 10.47
C MET A 308 13.43 -1.27 11.78
N GLU A 309 12.70 -1.21 12.90
CA GLU A 309 13.29 -1.03 14.24
C GLU A 309 13.88 -2.36 14.74
N LEU A 310 13.27 -3.48 14.31
CA LEU A 310 13.68 -4.85 14.62
C LEU A 310 14.86 -5.30 13.73
N PHE A 311 14.88 -4.91 12.45
CA PHE A 311 15.89 -5.37 11.47
C PHE A 311 16.70 -4.24 10.85
N ARG A 312 18.00 -4.20 11.18
CA ARG A 312 18.95 -3.22 10.60
C ARG A 312 19.59 -3.67 9.28
N GLY A 313 19.51 -4.97 8.97
CA GLY A 313 20.14 -5.60 7.81
C GLY A 313 19.15 -6.28 6.85
N ALA A 314 17.85 -5.98 6.98
CA ALA A 314 16.81 -6.65 6.22
C ALA A 314 17.04 -6.59 4.70
N GLU A 315 16.70 -7.70 4.06
CA GLU A 315 16.57 -7.78 2.61
C GLU A 315 15.13 -7.46 2.19
N PHE A 316 14.94 -7.18 0.90
CA PHE A 316 13.63 -6.80 0.36
C PHE A 316 13.32 -7.56 -0.93
N VAL A 317 12.08 -7.99 -1.04
CA VAL A 317 11.48 -8.48 -2.28
C VAL A 317 10.24 -7.66 -2.58
N TYR A 318 10.14 -7.15 -3.80
CA TYR A 318 9.02 -6.30 -4.21
C TYR A 318 8.01 -7.08 -5.03
N TRP A 319 6.76 -6.64 -4.98
CA TRP A 319 5.75 -7.01 -5.96
C TRP A 319 6.25 -6.67 -7.35
N LYS A 320 5.93 -7.50 -8.35
CA LYS A 320 6.39 -7.28 -9.73
C LYS A 320 6.02 -5.89 -10.24
N GLU A 321 4.82 -5.44 -9.88
CA GLU A 321 4.30 -4.13 -10.29
C GLU A 321 4.93 -2.95 -9.55
N PHE A 322 5.62 -3.17 -8.43
CA PHE A 322 6.35 -2.15 -7.67
C PHE A 322 7.85 -2.14 -7.99
N GLN A 323 8.42 -3.30 -8.39
CA GLN A 323 9.83 -3.50 -8.68
C GLN A 323 10.40 -2.48 -9.67
N SER A 324 9.67 -2.18 -10.76
CA SER A 324 10.12 -1.25 -11.81
C SER A 324 10.31 0.19 -11.30
N TRP A 325 9.54 0.60 -10.28
CA TRP A 325 9.72 1.88 -9.63
C TRP A 325 10.86 1.82 -8.60
N ALA A 326 10.93 0.74 -7.82
CA ALA A 326 12.03 0.52 -6.87
C ALA A 326 13.40 0.52 -7.58
N ASP A 327 13.52 -0.13 -8.74
CA ASP A 327 14.76 -0.20 -9.53
C ASP A 327 15.24 1.16 -10.05
N LYS A 328 14.31 2.10 -10.27
CA LYS A 328 14.60 3.45 -10.78
C LYS A 328 14.82 4.46 -9.65
N THR A 329 14.51 4.08 -8.42
CA THR A 329 14.55 4.97 -7.26
C THR A 329 15.78 4.64 -6.42
N PRO A 330 16.77 5.54 -6.30
CA PRO A 330 17.99 5.27 -5.55
C PRO A 330 17.66 5.06 -4.07
N ASN A 331 17.83 3.81 -3.61
CA ASN A 331 17.77 3.39 -2.22
C ASN A 331 16.51 3.87 -1.46
N PRO A 332 15.44 3.07 -1.38
CA PRO A 332 14.23 3.51 -0.73
C PRO A 332 14.43 3.94 0.73
N ARG A 333 15.50 3.54 1.45
CA ARG A 333 15.66 3.91 2.89
C ARG A 333 17.06 4.11 3.51
N CYS A 334 18.21 4.15 2.82
CA CYS A 334 19.49 4.46 3.49
C CYS A 334 20.40 5.50 2.80
N GLU A 335 20.44 6.71 3.38
CA GLU A 335 21.38 7.83 3.18
C GLU A 335 21.49 8.43 1.77
N GLY A 336 21.03 9.69 1.65
CA GLY A 336 21.41 10.59 0.55
C GLY A 336 20.40 10.79 -0.57
N PHE A 337 19.16 10.31 -0.41
CA PHE A 337 18.06 10.69 -1.30
C PHE A 337 17.17 11.73 -0.60
N GLU A 338 17.21 12.98 -1.09
CA GLU A 338 16.11 13.92 -0.89
C GLU A 338 14.98 13.44 -1.79
N PHE A 339 13.99 12.75 -1.21
CA PHE A 339 12.73 12.53 -1.91
C PHE A 339 12.15 13.90 -2.32
N PRO A 340 11.31 13.97 -3.37
CA PRO A 340 10.41 15.11 -3.47
C PRO A 340 9.58 15.07 -2.18
N GLU A 341 9.90 15.94 -1.23
CA GLU A 341 8.99 16.29 -0.13
C GLU A 341 7.60 16.38 -0.76
N GLY A 342 6.60 15.72 -0.17
CA GLY A 342 5.24 15.77 -0.69
C GLY A 342 4.87 17.22 -0.98
N ARG A 343 4.93 17.62 -2.25
CA ARG A 343 4.97 19.05 -2.53
C ARG A 343 3.61 19.59 -2.19
N ALA A 344 3.56 20.46 -1.19
CA ALA A 344 2.38 21.19 -0.83
C ALA A 344 2.19 22.30 -1.86
N TYR A 345 1.18 22.16 -2.71
CA TYR A 345 0.83 23.24 -3.62
C TYR A 345 -0.23 24.10 -2.95
N TRP A 346 0.19 25.30 -2.58
CA TRP A 346 -0.71 26.33 -2.06
C TRP A 346 -1.37 27.07 -3.23
N PRO A 347 -2.68 27.35 -3.12
CA PRO A 347 -3.31 28.32 -4.00
C PRO A 347 -2.53 29.64 -3.99
N SER A 348 -2.25 30.22 -5.16
CA SER A 348 -1.72 31.58 -5.21
C SER A 348 -2.85 32.53 -4.80
N VAL A 349 -2.89 32.89 -3.52
CA VAL A 349 -3.75 33.96 -3.03
C VAL A 349 -2.95 35.25 -3.24
N ASP A 350 -3.39 36.11 -4.17
CA ASP A 350 -2.94 37.50 -4.19
C ASP A 350 -3.43 38.11 -2.87
N TRP A 351 -2.53 38.32 -1.91
CA TRP A 351 -2.83 38.89 -0.59
C TRP A 351 -3.09 40.41 -0.64
N ASP A 352 -3.35 40.96 -1.82
CA ASP A 352 -3.55 42.39 -2.07
C ASP A 352 -4.89 42.64 -2.80
N GLU A 353 -6.03 42.30 -2.18
CA GLU A 353 -7.35 42.94 -2.44
C GLU A 353 -8.17 43.13 -1.16
#